data_AF-A0A2D8R6X0-F1
#
_entry.id   AF-A0A2D8R6X0-F1
#
_cell.length_a   1.000
_cell.length_b   1.000
_cell.length_c   1.000
_cell.angle_alpha   90.00
_cell.angle_beta   90.00
_cell.angle_gamma   90.00
#
_symmetry.space_group_name_H-M   'P 1'
#
loop_
_entity.id
_entity.type
_entity.pdbx_description
1 polymer ?
#
loop_
_entity_poly.entity_id
_entity_poly.type
_entity_poly.pdbx_seq_one_letter_code
_entity_poly.pdbx_strand_id
1 'polypeptide(L)'
;MSKLTQGTHIFFMNTAGQTPEVVKVDCATSFNPGGDPAGELDDTCLDSNEMEYVAGMRNPGTASLGIRPDGDYDSHMTMWNLSRMNPSPSMDWVVGWSDGKATPGIAQGVGSVAVDAGGSGYSSGTTTVTFSDPEDADGRTATGIATVVGGAVTDITVTDPGTGYTAAPTVTIGGDGIGATATATLGDYSFVLPNSRTWFTMGGYISDFPFDFQTNALVESEVSIRRTGGARWIKKAG
;
A
#
# COMPACT_ATOMS: atom_id res chain seq x y z
N MET A 1 -4.80 -25.98 3.10
CA MET A 1 -6.07 -26.16 3.85
C MET A 1 -6.90 -24.90 3.70
N SER A 2 -8.19 -25.05 3.41
CA SER A 2 -9.15 -23.93 3.35
C SER A 2 -9.17 -23.19 4.69
N LYS A 3 -9.27 -21.85 4.65
CA LYS A 3 -9.32 -21.00 5.84
C LYS A 3 -10.77 -20.63 6.15
N LEU A 4 -11.11 -20.56 7.44
CA LEU A 4 -12.42 -20.08 7.87
C LEU A 4 -12.53 -18.58 7.56
N THR A 5 -13.71 -18.10 7.21
CA THR A 5 -13.97 -16.67 6.99
C THR A 5 -13.99 -15.87 8.29
N GLN A 6 -14.30 -16.53 9.41
CA GLN A 6 -14.34 -15.92 10.74
C GLN A 6 -12.94 -15.54 11.22
N GLY A 7 -12.76 -14.29 11.63
CA GLY A 7 -11.46 -13.71 12.02
C GLY A 7 -10.75 -12.95 10.91
N THR A 8 -11.33 -12.86 9.71
CA THR A 8 -10.92 -11.90 8.68
C THR A 8 -11.28 -10.50 9.13
N HIS A 9 -10.35 -9.55 8.96
CA HIS A 9 -10.55 -8.15 9.34
C HIS A 9 -10.15 -7.26 8.17
N ILE A 10 -10.93 -6.22 7.92
CA ILE A 10 -10.71 -5.27 6.83
C ILE A 10 -10.33 -3.94 7.47
N PHE A 11 -9.30 -3.32 6.94
CA PHE A 11 -8.80 -2.04 7.38
C PHE A 11 -8.62 -1.13 6.17
N PHE A 12 -8.76 0.18 6.37
CA PHE A 12 -8.39 1.20 5.40
C PHE A 12 -7.61 2.31 6.09
N MET A 13 -6.73 2.96 5.33
CA MET A 13 -5.96 4.09 5.84
C MET A 13 -6.69 5.39 5.47
N ASN A 14 -7.16 6.10 6.49
CA ASN A 14 -7.73 7.42 6.29
C ASN A 14 -6.62 8.48 6.38
N THR A 15 -6.19 8.99 5.24
CA THR A 15 -5.24 10.11 5.13
C THR A 15 -5.93 11.45 4.90
N ALA A 16 -7.26 11.49 4.82
CA ALA A 16 -8.02 12.71 4.58
C ALA A 16 -8.16 13.60 5.84
N GLY A 17 -7.87 13.05 7.02
CA GLY A 17 -7.78 13.79 8.28
C GLY A 17 -6.43 14.50 8.49
N GLN A 18 -6.31 15.25 9.61
CA GLN A 18 -5.04 15.91 9.98
C GLN A 18 -3.95 14.93 10.43
N THR A 19 -4.35 13.74 10.90
CA THR A 19 -3.43 12.66 11.28
C THR A 19 -3.89 11.40 10.59
N PRO A 20 -3.02 10.76 9.79
CA PRO A 20 -3.34 9.47 9.17
C PRO A 20 -3.68 8.42 10.23
N GLU A 21 -4.76 7.70 9.98
CA GLU A 21 -5.24 6.66 10.90
C GLU A 21 -5.56 5.37 10.15
N VAL A 22 -5.41 4.25 10.86
CA VAL A 22 -5.85 2.94 10.39
C VAL A 22 -7.22 2.66 10.98
N VAL A 23 -8.23 2.65 10.12
CA VAL A 23 -9.61 2.37 10.53
C VAL A 23 -9.92 0.92 10.23
N LYS A 24 -10.29 0.17 11.27
CA LYS A 24 -10.86 -1.17 11.11
C LYS A 24 -12.34 -1.03 10.74
N VAL A 25 -12.78 -1.74 9.71
CA VAL A 25 -14.21 -1.82 9.37
C VAL A 25 -14.89 -2.73 10.39
N ASP A 26 -15.75 -2.16 11.22
CA ASP A 26 -16.57 -2.91 12.16
C ASP A 26 -17.75 -3.61 11.44
N CYS A 27 -18.17 -4.74 11.98
CA CYS A 27 -19.30 -5.53 11.49
C CYS A 27 -19.30 -5.82 9.96
N ALA A 28 -18.13 -6.00 9.35
CA ALA A 28 -18.02 -6.49 7.97
C ALA A 28 -18.57 -7.92 7.86
N THR A 29 -19.54 -8.12 6.98
CA THR A 29 -20.25 -9.39 6.77
C THR A 29 -19.76 -10.14 5.55
N SER A 30 -19.28 -9.44 4.53
CA SER A 30 -18.72 -10.02 3.31
C SER A 30 -17.69 -9.09 2.69
N PHE A 31 -16.77 -9.65 1.91
CA PHE A 31 -15.84 -8.87 1.11
C PHE A 31 -15.47 -9.60 -0.15
N ASN A 32 -15.66 -8.92 -1.28
CA ASN A 32 -15.22 -9.36 -2.59
C ASN A 32 -14.24 -8.31 -3.14
N PRO A 33 -12.95 -8.63 -3.26
CA PRO A 33 -11.95 -7.69 -3.78
C PRO A 33 -12.13 -7.35 -5.27
N GLY A 34 -13.06 -7.99 -5.97
CA GLY A 34 -13.25 -7.82 -7.41
C GLY A 34 -12.11 -8.41 -8.23
N GLY A 35 -12.41 -8.74 -9.49
CA GLY A 35 -11.40 -9.15 -10.46
C GLY A 35 -10.53 -7.96 -10.90
N ASP A 36 -9.37 -8.26 -11.47
CA ASP A 36 -8.50 -7.27 -12.12
C ASP A 36 -8.01 -7.83 -13.46
N PRO A 37 -8.93 -8.12 -14.41
CA PRO A 37 -8.55 -8.68 -15.70
C PRO A 37 -7.71 -7.66 -16.48
N ALA A 38 -6.69 -8.16 -17.18
CA ALA A 38 -5.98 -7.36 -18.18
C ALA A 38 -6.94 -7.01 -19.31
N GLY A 39 -6.93 -5.76 -19.77
CA GLY A 39 -7.55 -5.44 -21.05
C GLY A 39 -6.88 -6.21 -22.18
N GLU A 40 -7.60 -6.47 -23.26
CA GLU A 40 -7.01 -7.07 -24.46
C GLU A 40 -6.59 -5.93 -25.40
N LEU A 41 -5.32 -5.89 -25.80
CA LEU A 41 -4.83 -5.02 -26.86
C LEU A 41 -4.73 -5.86 -28.13
N ASP A 42 -5.35 -5.36 -29.19
CA ASP A 42 -5.22 -5.92 -30.52
C ASP A 42 -3.79 -5.70 -31.03
N ASP A 43 -3.09 -6.79 -31.33
CA ASP A 43 -1.74 -6.82 -31.90
C ASP A 43 -1.75 -7.46 -33.30
N THR A 44 -2.94 -7.52 -33.93
CA THR A 44 -3.12 -8.15 -35.23
C THR A 44 -2.42 -7.35 -36.33
N CYS A 45 -1.40 -7.96 -36.95
CA CYS A 45 -0.76 -7.41 -38.13
C CYS A 45 -1.66 -7.58 -39.37
N LEU A 46 -1.56 -6.69 -40.37
CA LEU A 46 -2.37 -6.73 -41.61
C LEU A 46 -2.23 -8.02 -42.43
N ASP A 47 -1.13 -8.76 -42.24
CA ASP A 47 -0.88 -10.05 -42.89
C ASP A 47 -1.42 -11.25 -42.08
N SER A 48 -1.98 -11.01 -40.90
CA SER A 48 -2.49 -12.05 -40.01
C SER A 48 -3.89 -12.47 -40.46
N ASN A 49 -4.11 -13.78 -40.51
CA ASN A 49 -5.41 -14.35 -40.92
C ASN A 49 -6.35 -14.60 -39.72
N GLU A 50 -5.85 -14.39 -38.50
CA GLU A 50 -6.58 -14.54 -37.24
C GLU A 50 -6.22 -13.35 -36.34
N MET A 51 -7.13 -12.99 -35.43
CA MET A 51 -6.88 -11.89 -34.50
C MET A 51 -5.91 -12.33 -33.40
N GLU A 52 -4.88 -11.53 -33.16
CA GLU A 52 -3.88 -11.74 -32.13
C GLU A 52 -4.01 -10.67 -31.04
N TYR A 53 -3.89 -11.07 -29.77
CA TYR A 53 -4.10 -10.17 -28.63
C TYR A 53 -2.94 -10.26 -27.64
N VAL A 54 -2.52 -9.10 -27.15
CA VAL A 54 -1.57 -8.98 -26.04
C VAL A 54 -2.27 -8.44 -24.80
N ALA A 55 -1.83 -8.89 -23.63
CA ALA A 55 -2.37 -8.42 -22.36
C ALA A 55 -2.00 -6.93 -22.15
N GLY A 56 -3.03 -6.08 -22.17
CA GLY A 56 -2.93 -4.66 -21.89
C GLY A 56 -2.92 -4.32 -20.40
N MET A 57 -3.17 -3.04 -20.11
CA MET A 57 -3.22 -2.55 -18.73
C MET A 57 -4.35 -3.25 -17.96
N ARG A 58 -4.08 -3.64 -16.72
CA ARG A 58 -5.09 -4.21 -15.83
C ARG A 58 -6.14 -3.15 -15.52
N ASN A 59 -7.42 -3.52 -15.65
CA ASN A 59 -8.53 -2.66 -15.33
C ASN A 59 -9.12 -3.08 -13.98
N PRO A 60 -8.84 -2.33 -12.90
CA PRO A 60 -9.31 -2.69 -11.58
C PRO A 60 -10.83 -2.64 -11.56
N GLY A 61 -11.47 -3.78 -11.32
CA GLY A 61 -12.90 -3.84 -11.10
C GLY A 61 -13.32 -3.14 -9.81
N THR A 62 -14.63 -3.12 -9.57
CA THR A 62 -15.19 -2.71 -8.28
C THR A 62 -15.05 -3.84 -7.27
N ALA A 63 -14.53 -3.53 -6.08
CA ALA A 63 -14.65 -4.38 -4.92
C ALA A 63 -16.00 -4.09 -4.23
N SER A 64 -16.63 -5.11 -3.66
CA SER A 64 -17.83 -4.95 -2.85
C SER A 64 -17.60 -5.40 -1.41
N LEU A 65 -18.11 -4.61 -0.47
CA LEU A 65 -17.95 -4.80 0.96
C LEU A 65 -19.34 -4.79 1.61
N GLY A 66 -19.75 -5.94 2.12
CA GLY A 66 -20.97 -6.06 2.92
C GLY A 66 -20.72 -5.64 4.35
N ILE A 67 -21.55 -4.74 4.88
CA ILE A 67 -21.56 -4.33 6.28
C ILE A 67 -22.99 -4.29 6.82
N ARG A 68 -23.10 -4.21 8.15
CA ARG A 68 -24.34 -3.81 8.84
C ARG A 68 -24.16 -2.40 9.36
N PRO A 69 -24.59 -1.36 8.61
CA PRO A 69 -24.43 0.02 9.02
C PRO A 69 -25.04 0.26 10.40
N ASP A 70 -24.29 0.94 11.23
CA ASP A 70 -24.68 1.35 12.57
C ASP A 70 -24.04 2.71 12.82
N GLY A 71 -24.81 3.63 13.41
CA GLY A 71 -24.35 4.99 13.73
C GLY A 71 -23.41 5.03 14.92
N ASP A 72 -23.38 3.98 15.75
CA ASP A 72 -22.48 3.90 16.90
C ASP A 72 -21.04 3.50 16.51
N TYR A 73 -20.81 3.01 15.29
CA TYR A 73 -19.47 2.67 14.80
C TYR A 73 -18.85 3.82 14.01
N ASP A 74 -17.78 4.39 14.54
CA ASP A 74 -16.99 5.44 13.88
C ASP A 74 -16.53 5.02 12.48
N SER A 75 -16.23 3.73 12.26
CA SER A 75 -15.81 3.23 10.94
C SER A 75 -16.88 3.46 9.86
N HIS A 76 -18.15 3.25 10.18
CA HIS A 76 -19.25 3.44 9.23
C HIS A 76 -19.46 4.93 8.93
N MET A 77 -19.40 5.78 9.95
CA MET A 77 -19.49 7.23 9.78
C MET A 77 -18.34 7.77 8.94
N THR A 78 -17.12 7.32 9.18
CA THR A 78 -15.94 7.70 8.41
C THR A 78 -16.08 7.27 6.94
N MET A 79 -16.47 6.02 6.68
CA MET A 79 -16.71 5.54 5.32
C MET A 79 -17.81 6.32 4.59
N TRP A 80 -18.91 6.64 5.28
CA TRP A 80 -19.98 7.48 4.73
C TRP A 80 -19.48 8.89 4.40
N ASN A 81 -18.70 9.53 5.28
CA ASN A 81 -18.17 10.86 5.03
C ASN A 81 -17.20 10.87 3.84
N LEU A 82 -16.34 9.84 3.74
CA LEU A 82 -15.39 9.69 2.63
C LEU A 82 -16.09 9.50 1.27
N SER A 83 -17.21 8.76 1.22
CA SER A 83 -17.98 8.58 -0.01
C SER A 83 -18.66 9.86 -0.50
N ARG A 84 -18.86 10.84 0.39
CA ARG A 84 -19.51 12.13 0.08
C ARG A 84 -18.52 13.24 -0.29
N MET A 85 -17.22 13.00 -0.16
CA MET A 85 -16.18 13.95 -0.58
C MET A 85 -16.12 14.07 -2.11
N ASN A 86 -15.80 15.28 -2.60
CA ASN A 86 -15.63 15.55 -4.02
C ASN A 86 -14.33 16.34 -4.29
N PRO A 87 -13.32 15.74 -4.96
CA PRO A 87 -13.29 14.33 -5.39
C PRO A 87 -13.19 13.38 -4.18
N SER A 88 -13.68 12.15 -4.33
CA SER A 88 -13.56 11.13 -3.30
C SER A 88 -12.08 10.73 -3.15
N PRO A 89 -11.51 10.73 -1.93
CA PRO A 89 -10.10 10.42 -1.74
C PRO A 89 -9.83 8.95 -2.00
N SER A 90 -8.76 8.67 -2.76
CA SER A 90 -8.21 7.32 -2.88
C SER A 90 -7.47 6.96 -1.60
N MET A 91 -7.64 5.74 -1.13
CA MET A 91 -6.98 5.21 0.07
C MET A 91 -6.50 3.79 -0.14
N ASP A 92 -5.56 3.39 0.70
CA ASP A 92 -5.10 2.02 0.76
C ASP A 92 -6.00 1.20 1.69
N TRP A 93 -6.31 -0.01 1.25
CA TRP A 93 -7.10 -1.00 1.94
C TRP A 93 -6.25 -2.24 2.19
N VAL A 94 -6.43 -2.84 3.36
CA VAL A 94 -5.78 -4.11 3.71
C VAL A 94 -6.77 -5.07 4.34
N VAL A 95 -6.72 -6.32 3.90
CA VAL A 95 -7.53 -7.41 4.45
C VAL A 95 -6.60 -8.38 5.13
N GLY A 96 -6.70 -8.45 6.46
CA GLY A 96 -6.03 -9.45 7.26
C GLY A 96 -6.84 -10.73 7.28
N TRP A 97 -6.20 -11.86 6.97
CA TRP A 97 -6.84 -13.16 6.93
C TRP A 97 -7.11 -13.72 8.34
N SER A 98 -7.92 -14.77 8.45
CA SER A 98 -8.20 -15.44 9.73
C SER A 98 -7.01 -16.24 10.31
N ASP A 99 -5.86 -16.26 9.64
CA ASP A 99 -4.66 -16.98 10.07
C ASP A 99 -3.79 -16.23 11.10
N GLY A 100 -4.25 -15.05 11.51
CA GLY A 100 -3.68 -14.23 12.58
C GLY A 100 -4.69 -13.19 13.08
N LYS A 101 -4.39 -12.57 14.22
CA LYS A 101 -5.19 -11.46 14.79
C LYS A 101 -4.45 -10.13 14.83
N ALA A 102 -3.22 -10.09 14.29
CA ALA A 102 -2.43 -8.88 14.25
C ALA A 102 -3.17 -7.75 13.52
N THR A 103 -3.05 -6.55 14.05
CA THR A 103 -3.58 -5.30 13.49
C THR A 103 -2.46 -4.62 12.71
N PRO A 104 -2.75 -4.03 11.54
CA PRO A 104 -1.74 -3.30 10.80
C PRO A 104 -1.41 -1.99 11.54
N GLY A 105 -0.12 -1.64 11.56
CA GLY A 105 0.37 -0.35 12.02
C GLY A 105 0.37 0.69 10.91
N ILE A 106 0.73 1.93 11.26
CA ILE A 106 0.90 3.03 10.32
C ILE A 106 2.19 3.76 10.63
N ALA A 107 3.01 3.93 9.59
CA ALA A 107 4.26 4.64 9.66
C ALA A 107 4.63 5.15 8.26
N GLN A 108 5.77 5.82 8.13
CA GLN A 108 6.24 6.33 6.85
C GLN A 108 7.29 5.37 6.24
N GLY A 109 7.49 5.53 4.93
CA GLY A 109 8.67 5.05 4.23
C GLY A 109 9.63 6.20 3.93
N VAL A 110 10.84 5.89 3.44
CA VAL A 110 11.77 6.89 2.92
C VAL A 110 11.24 7.43 1.60
N GLY A 111 10.93 8.73 1.55
CA GLY A 111 10.41 9.38 0.35
C GLY A 111 11.51 9.84 -0.60
N SER A 112 12.59 10.40 -0.05
CA SER A 112 13.73 10.86 -0.84
C SER A 112 15.01 10.85 -0.02
N VAL A 113 16.15 10.88 -0.73
CA VAL A 113 17.47 11.02 -0.13
C VAL A 113 18.20 12.13 -0.87
N ALA A 114 18.68 13.14 -0.14
CA ALA A 114 19.51 14.20 -0.67
C ALA A 114 20.99 13.89 -0.35
N VAL A 115 21.86 14.00 -1.35
CA VAL A 115 23.31 13.89 -1.14
C VAL A 115 23.85 15.26 -0.74
N ASP A 116 24.27 15.40 0.52
CA ASP A 116 24.79 16.65 1.08
C ASP A 116 26.25 16.88 0.67
N ALA A 117 27.04 15.81 0.63
CA ALA A 117 28.39 15.81 0.11
C ALA A 117 28.64 14.51 -0.66
N GLY A 118 29.13 14.61 -1.90
CA GLY A 118 29.40 13.43 -2.73
C GLY A 118 30.68 12.67 -2.37
N GLY A 119 31.54 13.25 -1.54
CA GLY A 119 32.83 12.69 -1.19
C GLY A 119 33.77 12.52 -2.39
N SER A 120 34.77 11.64 -2.26
CA SER A 120 35.74 11.34 -3.31
C SER A 120 36.26 9.90 -3.21
N GLY A 121 36.71 9.34 -4.34
CA GLY A 121 37.30 8.00 -4.41
C GLY A 121 36.30 6.86 -4.45
N TYR A 122 35.00 7.13 -4.66
CA TYR A 122 33.97 6.11 -4.78
C TYR A 122 33.97 5.47 -6.17
N SER A 123 33.74 4.15 -6.22
CA SER A 123 33.51 3.41 -7.47
C SER A 123 32.06 2.89 -7.54
N SER A 124 31.45 2.94 -8.73
CA SER A 124 30.02 2.64 -8.93
C SER A 124 29.63 1.19 -8.61
N GLY A 125 30.57 0.25 -8.62
CA GLY A 125 30.33 -1.17 -8.32
C GLY A 125 30.53 -1.57 -6.85
N THR A 126 31.20 -0.73 -6.06
CA THR A 126 31.56 -1.01 -4.65
C THR A 126 30.82 -0.10 -3.67
N THR A 127 30.22 0.99 -4.16
CA THR A 127 29.48 1.93 -3.32
C THR A 127 28.15 1.31 -2.88
N THR A 128 27.91 1.30 -1.58
CA THR A 128 26.68 0.75 -0.97
C THR A 128 25.95 1.81 -0.18
N VAL A 129 24.63 1.85 -0.27
CA VAL A 129 23.78 2.72 0.56
C VAL A 129 23.03 1.86 1.55
N THR A 130 23.14 2.22 2.83
CA THR A 130 22.43 1.54 3.93
C THR A 130 21.64 2.55 4.73
N PHE A 131 20.45 2.14 5.17
CA PHE A 131 19.56 2.93 6.00
C PHE A 131 19.52 2.30 7.39
N SER A 132 19.36 3.12 8.43
CA SER A 132 19.09 2.60 9.77
C SER A 132 17.78 1.82 9.80
N ASP A 133 17.68 0.87 10.73
CA ASP A 133 16.46 0.10 10.93
C ASP A 133 15.29 1.00 11.35
N PRO A 134 14.05 0.69 10.95
CA PRO A 134 12.86 1.41 11.37
C PRO A 134 12.59 1.23 12.86
N GLU A 135 11.89 2.20 13.47
CA GLU A 135 11.52 2.12 14.89
C GLU A 135 10.41 1.09 15.15
N ASP A 136 9.56 0.83 14.15
CA ASP A 136 8.56 -0.24 14.23
C ASP A 136 9.21 -1.61 14.01
N ALA A 137 9.00 -2.53 14.95
CA ALA A 137 9.55 -3.89 14.91
C ALA A 137 8.99 -4.74 13.76
N ASP A 138 7.78 -4.43 13.27
CA ASP A 138 7.20 -5.04 12.07
C ASP A 138 7.57 -4.26 10.79
N GLY A 139 8.39 -3.21 10.93
CA GLY A 139 8.93 -2.41 9.84
C GLY A 139 9.89 -3.17 8.94
N ARG A 140 10.13 -2.61 7.76
CA ARG A 140 11.11 -3.10 6.78
C ARG A 140 12.08 -1.98 6.45
N THR A 141 13.37 -2.27 6.56
CA THR A 141 14.42 -1.32 6.25
C THR A 141 14.39 -0.93 4.77
N ALA A 142 14.53 0.36 4.49
CA ALA A 142 14.60 0.89 3.14
C ALA A 142 15.86 0.41 2.40
N THR A 143 15.80 0.35 1.08
CA THR A 143 16.96 0.05 0.22
C THR A 143 17.12 1.11 -0.86
N GLY A 144 18.36 1.34 -1.28
CA GLY A 144 18.67 2.33 -2.31
C GLY A 144 20.01 2.06 -2.97
N ILE A 145 20.25 2.71 -4.10
CA ILE A 145 21.47 2.61 -4.89
C ILE A 145 22.06 4.01 -5.07
N ALA A 146 23.38 4.12 -4.94
CA ALA A 146 24.09 5.37 -5.20
C ALA A 146 24.49 5.46 -6.68
N THR A 147 24.32 6.63 -7.27
CA THR A 147 24.89 6.99 -8.57
C THR A 147 26.24 7.67 -8.34
N VAL A 148 27.30 7.13 -8.93
CA VAL A 148 28.66 7.63 -8.78
C VAL A 148 29.17 8.14 -10.13
N VAL A 149 29.62 9.40 -10.17
CA VAL A 149 30.18 10.03 -11.37
C VAL A 149 31.48 10.74 -11.00
N GLY A 150 32.55 10.47 -11.75
CA GLY A 150 33.85 11.12 -11.51
C GLY A 150 34.47 10.83 -10.15
N GLY A 151 34.11 9.71 -9.50
CA GLY A 151 34.61 9.33 -8.18
C GLY A 151 33.84 9.90 -6.99
N ALA A 152 32.72 10.60 -7.22
CA ALA A 152 31.85 11.15 -6.18
C ALA A 152 30.42 10.61 -6.32
N VAL A 153 29.73 10.45 -5.19
CA VAL A 153 28.29 10.14 -5.17
C VAL A 153 27.51 11.38 -5.58
N THR A 154 26.73 11.30 -6.64
CA THR A 154 25.96 12.45 -7.16
C THR A 154 24.47 12.35 -6.88
N ASP A 155 23.95 11.13 -6.69
CA ASP A 155 22.54 10.88 -6.41
C ASP A 155 22.35 9.57 -5.64
N ILE A 156 21.24 9.44 -4.93
CA ILE A 156 20.81 8.20 -4.29
C ILE A 156 19.36 7.92 -4.68
N THR A 157 19.17 6.86 -5.46
CA THR A 157 17.84 6.39 -5.84
C THR A 157 17.35 5.37 -4.83
N VAL A 158 16.21 5.64 -4.19
CA VAL A 158 15.53 4.70 -3.30
C VAL A 158 14.85 3.62 -4.15
N THR A 159 15.18 2.35 -3.90
CA THR A 159 14.64 1.20 -4.64
C THR A 159 13.49 0.51 -3.91
N ASP A 160 13.53 0.49 -2.57
CA ASP A 160 12.39 0.16 -1.70
C ASP A 160 12.35 1.22 -0.60
N PRO A 161 11.28 2.02 -0.48
CA PRO A 161 11.17 3.03 0.57
C PRO A 161 11.13 2.43 1.98
N GLY A 162 10.93 1.11 2.11
CA GLY A 162 10.71 0.48 3.41
C GLY A 162 9.38 0.88 4.03
N THR A 163 9.16 0.46 5.27
CA THR A 163 7.97 0.79 6.08
C THR A 163 8.35 0.77 7.55
N GLY A 164 7.64 1.50 8.41
CA GLY A 164 7.87 1.46 9.87
C GLY A 164 8.71 2.61 10.42
N TYR A 165 9.06 3.59 9.58
CA TYR A 165 9.81 4.76 10.02
C TYR A 165 8.87 5.80 10.64
N THR A 166 9.18 6.16 11.89
CA THR A 166 8.54 7.27 12.63
C THR A 166 9.45 8.50 12.70
N ALA A 167 10.75 8.31 12.46
CA ALA A 167 11.73 9.36 12.24
C ALA A 167 12.54 9.08 10.97
N ALA A 168 13.15 10.12 10.38
CA ALA A 168 13.97 9.96 9.19
C ALA A 168 15.19 9.07 9.49
N PRO A 169 15.45 8.02 8.68
CA PRO A 169 16.56 7.12 8.95
C PRO A 169 17.91 7.79 8.70
N THR A 170 18.93 7.31 9.39
CA THR A 170 20.32 7.67 9.08
C THR A 170 20.77 6.95 7.82
N VAL A 171 21.30 7.70 6.85
CA VAL A 171 21.85 7.13 5.60
C VAL A 171 23.36 6.99 5.73
N THR A 172 23.87 5.77 5.56
CA THR A 172 25.31 5.49 5.54
C THR A 172 25.74 5.04 4.15
N ILE A 173 26.73 5.74 3.60
CA ILE A 173 27.33 5.46 2.29
C ILE A 173 28.66 4.75 2.54
N GLY A 174 28.72 3.47 2.21
CA GLY A 174 29.94 2.65 2.24
C GLY A 174 30.62 2.56 0.88
N GLY A 175 31.87 2.12 0.85
CA GLY A 175 32.64 1.91 -0.39
C GLY A 175 34.14 2.13 -0.19
N ASP A 176 34.85 2.30 -1.31
CA ASP A 176 36.27 2.65 -1.41
C ASP A 176 36.55 4.15 -1.22
N GLY A 177 35.52 4.99 -1.33
CA GLY A 177 35.62 6.43 -1.16
C GLY A 177 35.47 6.93 0.29
N ILE A 178 35.67 8.23 0.47
CA ILE A 178 35.55 8.92 1.76
C ILE A 178 34.72 10.20 1.65
N GLY A 179 34.07 10.57 2.74
CA GLY A 179 33.44 11.88 2.93
C GLY A 179 32.10 12.09 2.22
N ALA A 180 31.44 11.03 1.76
CA ALA A 180 30.06 11.17 1.28
C ALA A 180 29.08 11.19 2.45
N THR A 181 28.13 12.13 2.40
CA THR A 181 27.05 12.27 3.39
C THR A 181 25.72 12.47 2.67
N ALA A 182 24.65 11.93 3.25
CA ALA A 182 23.30 12.09 2.71
C ALA A 182 22.27 12.15 3.83
N THR A 183 21.16 12.83 3.53
CA THR A 183 20.02 13.03 4.44
C THR A 183 18.77 12.41 3.82
N ALA A 184 18.14 11.47 4.52
CA ALA A 184 16.84 10.93 4.13
C ALA A 184 15.71 11.84 4.60
N THR A 185 14.65 11.92 3.80
CA THR A 185 13.38 12.56 4.16
C THR A 185 12.27 11.52 4.10
N LEU A 186 11.40 11.51 5.11
CA LEU A 186 10.23 10.63 5.13
C LEU A 186 9.23 11.03 4.04
N GLY A 187 8.63 10.03 3.41
CA GLY A 187 7.60 10.18 2.40
C GLY A 187 6.20 10.04 2.97
N ASP A 188 5.29 9.54 2.13
CA ASP A 188 3.90 9.32 2.52
C ASP A 188 3.77 8.19 3.55
N TYR A 189 2.65 8.22 4.27
CA TYR A 189 2.27 7.15 5.18
C TYR A 189 1.89 5.89 4.42
N SER A 190 2.22 4.75 5.00
CA SER A 190 1.92 3.43 4.47
C SER A 190 1.66 2.44 5.59
N PHE A 191 1.01 1.33 5.26
CA PHE A 191 0.74 0.28 6.24
C PHE A 191 2.03 -0.43 6.65
N VAL A 192 2.21 -0.57 7.97
CA VAL A 192 3.13 -1.55 8.54
C VAL A 192 2.35 -2.84 8.76
N LEU A 193 2.73 -3.90 8.05
CA LEU A 193 1.98 -5.16 8.02
C LEU A 193 2.74 -6.23 8.80
N PRO A 194 2.27 -6.62 10.01
CA PRO A 194 2.93 -7.66 10.79
C PRO A 194 3.04 -8.96 10.02
N ASN A 195 4.23 -9.57 10.09
CA ASN A 195 4.53 -10.81 9.37
C ASN A 195 3.78 -12.03 9.93
N SER A 196 3.12 -11.88 11.08
CA SER A 196 2.38 -12.92 11.80
C SER A 196 1.00 -13.24 11.20
N ARG A 197 0.61 -12.54 10.12
CA ARG A 197 -0.70 -12.66 9.47
C ARG A 197 -0.56 -12.53 7.94
N THR A 198 -1.43 -13.20 7.19
CA THR A 198 -1.53 -13.02 5.74
C THR A 198 -2.36 -11.78 5.43
N TRP A 199 -1.86 -10.97 4.51
CA TRP A 199 -2.47 -9.70 4.10
C TRP A 199 -2.78 -9.67 2.61
N PHE A 200 -3.90 -9.05 2.27
CA PHE A 200 -4.23 -8.64 0.91
C PHE A 200 -4.34 -7.12 0.90
N THR A 201 -3.59 -6.45 0.02
CA THR A 201 -3.56 -4.98 -0.07
C THR A 201 -4.14 -4.54 -1.41
N MET A 202 -4.91 -3.45 -1.43
CA MET A 202 -5.43 -2.83 -2.65
C MET A 202 -5.60 -1.31 -2.44
N GLY A 203 -5.43 -0.52 -3.50
CA GLY A 203 -5.85 0.88 -3.51
C GLY A 203 -7.30 1.00 -3.99
N GLY A 204 -8.01 2.03 -3.54
CA GLY A 204 -9.33 2.37 -4.06
C GLY A 204 -10.01 3.51 -3.31
N TYR A 205 -11.09 4.02 -3.87
CA TYR A 205 -11.97 4.99 -3.20
C TYR A 205 -13.38 4.41 -3.09
N ILE A 206 -14.13 4.85 -2.08
CA ILE A 206 -15.53 4.47 -1.91
C ILE A 206 -16.34 5.24 -2.95
N SER A 207 -16.86 4.53 -3.95
CA SER A 207 -17.64 5.13 -5.03
C SER A 207 -19.11 5.25 -4.70
N ASP A 208 -19.63 4.33 -3.87
CA ASP A 208 -21.02 4.35 -3.43
C ASP A 208 -21.17 3.66 -2.07
N PHE A 209 -22.12 4.15 -1.27
CA PHE A 209 -22.47 3.60 0.04
C PHE A 209 -24.02 3.60 0.16
N PRO A 210 -24.71 2.65 -0.46
CA PRO A 210 -26.16 2.51 -0.32
C PRO A 210 -26.51 1.77 0.97
N PHE A 211 -27.62 2.10 1.61
CA PHE A 211 -28.20 1.30 2.71
C PHE A 211 -29.71 1.22 2.57
N ASP A 212 -30.30 0.08 2.94
CA ASP A 212 -31.74 -0.17 2.87
C ASP A 212 -32.32 -0.53 4.24
N PHE A 213 -33.59 -0.20 4.44
CA PHE A 213 -34.37 -0.51 5.64
C PHE A 213 -35.60 -1.31 5.24
N GLN A 214 -35.69 -2.54 5.74
CA GLN A 214 -36.82 -3.43 5.48
C GLN A 214 -37.49 -3.87 6.78
N THR A 215 -38.81 -3.99 6.76
CA THR A 215 -39.58 -4.49 7.91
C THR A 215 -39.13 -5.91 8.27
N ASN A 216 -38.83 -6.14 9.55
CA ASN A 216 -38.37 -7.44 10.08
C ASN A 216 -37.03 -7.93 9.48
N ALA A 217 -36.16 -7.01 9.05
CA ALA A 217 -34.79 -7.30 8.63
C ALA A 217 -33.79 -6.39 9.36
N LEU A 218 -32.52 -6.80 9.35
CA LEU A 218 -31.42 -5.93 9.79
C LEU A 218 -31.07 -4.94 8.67
N VAL A 219 -30.48 -3.81 9.04
CA VAL A 219 -29.93 -2.85 8.07
C VAL A 219 -28.68 -3.48 7.44
N GLU A 220 -28.66 -3.54 6.12
CA GLU A 220 -27.53 -4.06 5.35
C GLU A 220 -27.11 -3.03 4.30
N SER A 221 -25.82 -3.04 3.96
CA SER A 221 -25.22 -2.18 2.95
C SER A 221 -24.17 -2.95 2.18
N GLU A 222 -24.17 -2.76 0.86
CA GLU A 222 -23.10 -3.23 -0.02
C GLU A 222 -22.32 -2.01 -0.52
N VAL A 223 -21.23 -1.71 0.18
CA VAL A 223 -20.35 -0.58 -0.15
C VAL A 223 -19.54 -0.93 -1.39
N SER A 224 -19.57 -0.03 -2.37
CA SER A 224 -18.81 -0.17 -3.61
C SER A 224 -17.49 0.59 -3.51
N ILE A 225 -16.38 -0.13 -3.71
CA ILE A 225 -15.03 0.44 -3.71
C ILE A 225 -14.50 0.34 -5.14
N ARG A 226 -14.28 1.47 -5.78
CA ARG A 226 -13.61 1.49 -7.08
C ARG A 226 -12.11 1.39 -6.84
N ARG A 227 -11.53 0.28 -7.28
CA ARG A 227 -10.11 0.02 -7.06
C ARG A 227 -9.24 0.91 -7.93
N THR A 228 -8.07 1.24 -7.41
CA THR A 228 -7.02 2.00 -8.07
C THR A 228 -5.69 1.28 -7.84
N GLY A 229 -4.87 1.17 -8.88
CA GLY A 229 -3.60 0.44 -8.82
C GLY A 229 -3.75 -1.09 -8.67
N GLY A 230 -2.62 -1.75 -8.45
CA GLY A 230 -2.55 -3.20 -8.33
C GLY A 230 -2.95 -3.70 -6.94
N ALA A 231 -3.56 -4.88 -6.89
CA ALA A 231 -3.71 -5.62 -5.63
C ALA A 231 -2.53 -6.56 -5.41
N ARG A 232 -2.08 -6.69 -4.16
CA ARG A 232 -0.97 -7.56 -3.77
C ARG A 232 -1.35 -8.49 -2.64
N TRP A 233 -0.87 -9.73 -2.74
CA TRP A 233 -0.96 -10.73 -1.68
C TRP A 233 0.38 -10.80 -0.95
N ILE A 234 0.33 -10.77 0.38
CA ILE A 234 1.49 -10.85 1.26
C ILE A 234 1.26 -12.00 2.21
N LYS A 235 2.03 -13.08 2.04
CA LYS A 235 1.92 -14.28 2.86
C LYS A 235 2.53 -14.04 4.24
N LYS A 236 1.89 -14.60 5.27
CA LYS A 236 2.47 -14.76 6.62
C LYS A 236 3.87 -15.39 6.55
N ALA A 237 4.83 -14.87 7.32
CA ALA A 237 6.14 -15.49 7.52
C ALA A 237 5.96 -16.80 8.31
N GLY A 238 6.59 -17.87 7.82
CA GLY A 238 6.49 -19.23 8.36
C GLY A 238 7.34 -19.45 9.60
#